data_AF-B1Z5X6-F1
#
_entry.id   AF-B1Z5X6-F1
#
_cell.length_a   1.000
_cell.length_b   1.000
_cell.length_c   1.000
_cell.angle_alpha   90.00
_cell.angle_beta   90.00
_cell.angle_gamma   90.00
#
_symmetry.space_group_name_H-M   'P 1'
#
loop_
_entity.id
_entity.type
_entity.pdbx_description
1 polymer ?
#
loop_
_entity_poly.entity_id
_entity_poly.type
_entity_poly.pdbx_seq_one_letter_code
_entity_poly.pdbx_strand_id
1 'polypeptide(L)'
;MLEEQAPPLLQRISDVLPRISGESELADEHRERLVGARNAAMVSIENYQQAIPFLQTADSIIEQLDKTPERDEDIEWRESLLQRLDELIDVAVVMIDDAQAYFEQADACDLSSVPKSILEA
;
A
#
# COMPACT_ATOMS: atom_id res chain seq x y z
N MET A 1 0.71 2.47 11.47
CA MET A 1 -0.12 2.67 10.25
C MET A 1 -0.01 1.44 9.35
N LEU A 2 -0.91 1.23 8.38
CA LEU A 2 -0.87 0.05 7.47
C LEU A 2 0.39 0.04 6.57
N GLU A 3 0.87 1.22 6.17
CA GLU A 3 2.15 1.41 5.47
C GLU A 3 3.34 0.78 6.23
N GLU A 4 3.36 0.85 7.56
CA GLU A 4 4.42 0.29 8.40
C GLU A 4 4.27 -1.23 8.59
N GLN A 5 3.09 -1.78 8.29
CA GLN A 5 2.75 -3.20 8.49
C GLN A 5 2.92 -4.03 7.22
N ALA A 6 2.83 -3.42 6.04
CA ALA A 6 3.00 -4.12 4.77
C ALA A 6 4.43 -4.69 4.58
N PRO A 7 5.53 -3.98 4.91
CA PRO A 7 6.88 -4.56 4.81
C PRO A 7 7.12 -5.76 5.76
N PRO A 8 6.73 -5.72 7.05
CA PRO A 8 6.78 -6.90 7.92
C PRO A 8 5.92 -8.07 7.43
N LEU A 9 4.75 -7.82 6.83
CA LEU A 9 3.91 -8.86 6.23
C LEU A 9 4.62 -9.50 5.03
N LEU A 10 5.17 -8.70 4.12
CA LEU A 10 5.94 -9.17 2.97
C LEU A 10 7.14 -10.03 3.42
N GLN A 11 7.85 -9.61 4.47
CA GLN A 11 8.98 -10.37 5.00
C GLN A 11 8.53 -11.73 5.53
N ARG A 12 7.46 -11.78 6.34
CA ARG A 12 6.92 -13.05 6.87
C ARG A 12 6.50 -14.01 5.76
N ILE A 13 5.83 -13.52 4.71
CA ILE A 13 5.46 -14.34 3.55
C ILE A 13 6.72 -14.86 2.83
N SER A 14 7.72 -13.99 2.64
CA SER A 14 8.98 -14.32 1.97
C SER A 14 9.84 -15.32 2.75
N ASP A 15 9.71 -15.36 4.08
CA ASP A 15 10.40 -16.32 4.94
C ASP A 15 9.75 -17.72 4.90
N VAL A 16 8.44 -17.80 4.71
CA VAL A 16 7.69 -19.07 4.68
C VAL A 16 7.71 -19.71 3.30
N LEU A 17 7.58 -18.92 2.23
CA LEU A 17 7.53 -19.38 0.84
C LEU A 17 8.65 -20.39 0.46
N PRO A 18 9.95 -20.10 0.70
CA PRO A 18 11.02 -21.01 0.31
C PRO A 18 11.07 -22.27 1.17
N ARG A 19 10.39 -22.29 2.32
CA ARG A 19 10.34 -23.46 3.21
C ARG A 19 9.30 -24.48 2.78
N ILE A 20 8.41 -24.14 1.84
CA ILE A 20 7.46 -25.12 1.29
C ILE A 20 8.20 -26.06 0.35
N SER A 21 8.37 -27.30 0.81
CA SER A 21 9.10 -28.36 0.14
C SER A 21 8.19 -29.52 -0.26
N GLY A 22 8.69 -30.34 -1.19
CA GLY A 22 7.97 -31.49 -1.74
C GLY A 22 7.13 -31.17 -2.99
N GLU A 23 6.87 -32.22 -3.76
CA GLU A 23 6.14 -32.19 -5.05
C GLU A 23 4.68 -32.68 -4.87
N SER A 24 4.03 -32.25 -3.78
CA SER A 24 2.63 -32.60 -3.52
C SER A 24 1.69 -31.50 -4.00
N GLU A 25 0.49 -31.87 -4.46
CA GLU A 25 -0.57 -30.92 -4.85
C GLU A 25 -0.87 -29.90 -3.73
N LEU A 26 -0.85 -30.35 -2.47
CA LEU A 26 -0.99 -29.48 -1.30
C LEU A 26 0.16 -28.45 -1.18
N ALA A 27 1.40 -28.86 -1.44
CA ALA A 27 2.55 -27.96 -1.41
C ALA A 27 2.46 -26.93 -2.55
N ASP A 28 1.99 -27.34 -3.73
CA ASP A 28 1.80 -26.46 -4.87
C ASP A 28 0.68 -25.43 -4.62
N GLU A 29 -0.47 -25.85 -4.09
CA GLU A 29 -1.57 -24.95 -3.72
C GLU A 29 -1.14 -23.88 -2.70
N HIS A 30 -0.41 -24.29 -1.66
CA HIS A 30 0.08 -23.34 -0.65
C HIS A 30 1.16 -22.41 -1.22
N ARG A 31 2.04 -22.91 -2.11
CA ARG A 31 3.05 -22.08 -2.77
C ARG A 31 2.41 -21.04 -3.67
N GLU A 32 1.44 -21.43 -4.49
CA GLU A 32 0.69 -20.51 -5.36
C GLU A 32 -0.01 -19.43 -4.53
N ARG A 33 -0.69 -19.82 -3.45
CA ARG A 33 -1.37 -18.88 -2.53
C ARG A 33 -0.39 -17.88 -1.91
N LEU A 34 0.77 -18.35 -1.43
CA LEU A 34 1.80 -17.48 -0.85
C LEU A 34 2.46 -16.57 -1.88
N VAL A 35 2.66 -17.03 -3.13
CA VAL A 35 3.11 -16.15 -4.23
C VAL A 35 2.08 -15.04 -4.46
N GLY A 36 0.79 -15.37 -4.50
CA GLY A 36 -0.29 -14.40 -4.62
C GLY A 36 -0.27 -13.37 -3.49
N ALA A 37 -0.15 -13.83 -2.24
CA ALA A 37 -0.07 -12.96 -1.07
C ALA A 37 1.19 -12.07 -1.08
N ARG A 38 2.33 -12.61 -1.51
CA ARG A 38 3.58 -11.85 -1.66
C ARG A 38 3.41 -10.72 -2.68
N ASN A 39 2.83 -11.03 -3.83
CA ASN A 39 2.59 -10.05 -4.89
C ASN A 39 1.61 -8.97 -4.41
N ALA A 40 0.53 -9.34 -3.73
CA ALA A 40 -0.40 -8.38 -3.13
C ALA A 40 0.30 -7.47 -2.11
N ALA A 41 1.13 -8.01 -1.21
CA ALA A 41 1.90 -7.21 -0.27
C ALA A 41 2.86 -6.22 -0.97
N MET A 42 3.51 -6.64 -2.08
CA MET A 42 4.35 -5.75 -2.88
C MET A 42 3.56 -4.60 -3.50
N VAL A 43 2.40 -4.90 -4.10
CA VAL A 43 1.53 -3.87 -4.72
C VAL A 43 0.98 -2.91 -3.66
N SER A 44 0.66 -3.41 -2.46
CA SER A 44 0.26 -2.58 -1.32
C SER A 44 1.35 -1.55 -0.96
N ILE A 45 2.59 -2.01 -0.82
CA ILE A 45 3.74 -1.14 -0.52
C ILE A 45 3.95 -0.10 -1.63
N GLU A 46 3.87 -0.52 -2.88
CA GLU A 46 4.06 0.36 -4.03
C GLU A 46 2.99 1.48 -4.06
N ASN A 47 1.72 1.15 -3.82
CA ASN A 47 0.66 2.15 -3.80
C ASN A 47 0.82 3.15 -2.64
N TYR A 48 1.19 2.70 -1.43
CA TYR A 48 1.51 3.62 -0.33
C TYR A 48 2.66 4.55 -0.71
N GLN A 49 3.74 4.02 -1.31
CA GLN A 49 4.89 4.83 -1.74
C GLN A 49 4.51 5.83 -2.83
N GLN A 50 3.66 5.44 -3.76
CA GLN A 50 3.18 6.33 -4.83
C GLN A 50 2.24 7.42 -4.32
N ALA A 51 1.52 7.22 -3.22
CA ALA A 51 0.67 8.25 -2.61
C ALA A 51 1.48 9.39 -1.94
N ILE A 52 2.68 9.10 -1.41
CA ILE A 52 3.49 10.05 -0.63
C ILE A 52 3.74 11.38 -1.37
N PRO A 53 4.19 11.42 -2.64
CA PRO A 53 4.45 12.67 -3.35
C PRO A 53 3.21 13.55 -3.52
N PHE A 54 2.02 12.95 -3.68
CA PHE A 54 0.76 13.68 -3.78
C PHE A 54 0.43 14.36 -2.46
N LEU A 55 0.56 13.62 -1.34
CA LEU A 55 0.36 14.15 0.00
C LEU A 55 1.36 15.25 0.35
N GLN A 56 2.64 15.08 0.01
CA GLN A 56 3.67 16.11 0.21
C GLN A 56 3.38 17.38 -0.60
N THR A 57 2.88 17.22 -1.83
CA THR A 57 2.51 18.36 -2.67
C THR A 57 1.26 19.06 -2.12
N ALA A 58 0.27 18.29 -1.67
CA ALA A 58 -0.94 18.82 -1.02
C ALA A 58 -0.58 19.64 0.24
N ASP A 59 0.31 19.12 1.09
CA ASP A 59 0.80 19.80 2.29
C ASP A 59 1.48 21.14 1.96
N SER A 60 2.33 21.15 0.92
CA SER A 60 2.96 22.39 0.41
C SER A 60 1.95 23.41 -0.10
N ILE A 61 0.85 22.97 -0.73
CA ILE A 61 -0.22 23.88 -1.17
C ILE A 61 -0.96 24.44 0.05
N ILE A 62 -1.28 23.62 1.05
CA ILE A 62 -1.91 24.06 2.29
C ILE A 62 -1.06 25.12 2.98
N GLU A 63 0.26 24.90 3.09
CA GLU A 63 1.17 25.90 3.65
C GLU A 63 1.18 27.22 2.85
N GLN A 64 1.12 27.17 1.52
CA GLN A 64 1.06 28.36 0.67
C GLN A 64 -0.24 29.14 0.89
N LEU A 65 -1.37 28.42 1.02
CA LEU A 65 -2.67 29.01 1.30
C LEU A 65 -2.70 29.68 2.68
N ASP A 66 -2.06 29.08 3.68
CA ASP A 66 -2.00 29.62 5.05
C ASP A 66 -1.11 30.88 5.15
N LYS A 67 0.02 30.89 4.41
CA LYS A 67 0.99 31.99 4.44
C LYS A 67 0.59 33.20 3.59
N THR A 68 -0.40 33.07 2.71
CA THR A 68 -0.79 34.14 1.78
C THR A 68 -1.98 34.92 2.32
N PRO A 69 -1.84 36.25 2.56
CA PRO A 69 -2.97 37.07 2.99
C PRO A 69 -4.09 37.08 1.95
N GLU A 70 -5.34 36.97 2.38
CA GLU A 70 -6.49 37.05 1.47
C GLU A 70 -6.63 38.48 0.92
N ARG A 71 -6.41 38.64 -0.39
CA ARG A 71 -6.62 39.88 -1.14
C ARG A 71 -7.55 39.56 -2.32
N ASP A 72 -8.45 40.49 -2.65
CA ASP A 72 -9.42 40.28 -3.73
C ASP A 72 -8.76 39.99 -5.10
N GLU A 73 -7.53 40.48 -5.31
CA GLU A 73 -6.75 40.22 -6.52
C GLU A 73 -6.16 38.80 -6.60
N ASP A 74 -6.13 38.07 -5.49
CA ASP A 74 -5.55 36.72 -5.38
C ASP A 74 -6.62 35.61 -5.39
N ILE A 75 -7.91 35.96 -5.56
CA ILE A 75 -9.03 35.01 -5.51
C ILE A 75 -8.87 33.90 -6.56
N GLU A 76 -8.60 34.23 -7.83
CA GLU A 76 -8.45 33.24 -8.90
C GLU A 76 -7.26 32.29 -8.67
N TRP A 77 -6.16 32.83 -8.14
CA TRP A 77 -4.98 32.03 -7.77
C TRP A 77 -5.31 31.06 -6.64
N ARG A 78 -6.03 31.54 -5.61
CA ARG A 78 -6.45 30.72 -4.48
C ARG A 78 -7.41 29.61 -4.91
N GLU A 79 -8.40 29.91 -5.75
CA GLU A 79 -9.33 28.92 -6.30
C GLU A 79 -8.57 27.84 -7.10
N SER A 80 -7.60 28.25 -7.91
CA SER A 80 -6.76 27.32 -8.67
C SER A 80 -5.95 26.39 -7.76
N LEU A 81 -5.41 26.91 -6.65
CA LEU A 81 -4.69 26.10 -5.66
C LEU A 81 -5.61 25.13 -4.92
N LEU A 82 -6.81 25.57 -4.54
CA LEU A 82 -7.80 24.72 -3.88
C LEU A 82 -8.27 23.58 -4.81
N GLN A 83 -8.52 23.89 -6.09
CA GLN A 83 -8.82 22.86 -7.08
C GLN A 83 -7.67 21.87 -7.21
N ARG A 84 -6.43 22.36 -7.29
CA ARG A 84 -5.26 21.48 -7.39
C ARG A 84 -5.07 20.62 -6.14
N LEU A 85 -5.37 21.16 -4.96
CA LEU A 85 -5.33 20.43 -3.70
C LEU A 85 -6.33 19.27 -3.71
N ASP A 86 -7.56 19.53 -4.15
CA ASP A 86 -8.63 18.53 -4.27
C ASP A 86 -8.20 17.37 -5.19
N GLU A 87 -7.68 17.69 -6.38
CA GLU A 87 -7.17 16.68 -7.33
C GLU A 87 -6.05 15.82 -6.74
N LEU A 88 -5.13 16.42 -5.96
CA LEU A 88 -4.03 15.68 -5.33
C LEU A 88 -4.54 14.74 -4.23
N ILE A 89 -5.51 15.19 -3.44
CA ILE A 89 -6.13 14.39 -2.38
C ILE A 89 -6.90 13.22 -2.98
N ASP A 90 -7.70 13.45 -4.03
CA ASP A 90 -8.47 12.40 -4.71
C ASP A 90 -7.57 11.28 -5.22
N VAL A 91 -6.46 11.63 -5.88
CA VAL A 91 -5.50 10.64 -6.37
C VAL A 91 -4.84 9.88 -5.21
N ALA A 92 -4.44 10.58 -4.15
CA ALA A 92 -3.82 9.95 -2.98
C ALA A 92 -4.78 8.99 -2.27
N VAL A 93 -6.06 9.34 -2.16
CA VAL A 93 -7.10 8.49 -1.55
C VAL A 93 -7.26 7.19 -2.33
N VAL A 94 -7.37 7.24 -3.66
CA VAL A 94 -7.47 6.04 -4.50
C VAL A 94 -6.26 5.11 -4.29
N MET A 95 -5.04 5.67 -4.26
CA MET A 95 -3.83 4.89 -4.02
C MET A 95 -3.83 4.25 -2.63
N ILE A 96 -4.25 4.97 -1.60
CA ILE A 96 -4.32 4.45 -0.22
C ILE A 96 -5.37 3.34 -0.10
N ASP A 97 -6.53 3.52 -0.72
CA ASP A 97 -7.61 2.53 -0.72
C ASP A 97 -7.17 1.24 -1.44
N ASP A 98 -6.53 1.37 -2.61
CA ASP A 98 -5.95 0.24 -3.33
C ASP A 98 -4.85 -0.44 -2.50
N ALA A 99 -3.96 0.35 -1.89
CA ALA A 99 -2.91 -0.17 -1.02
C ALA A 99 -3.49 -0.99 0.15
N GLN A 100 -4.59 -0.52 0.74
CA GLN A 100 -5.27 -1.20 1.82
C GLN A 100 -5.94 -2.49 1.34
N ALA A 101 -6.64 -2.47 0.20
CA ALA A 101 -7.26 -3.68 -0.37
C ALA A 101 -6.23 -4.79 -0.64
N TYR A 102 -5.07 -4.44 -1.22
CA TYR A 102 -3.99 -5.39 -1.44
C TYR A 102 -3.33 -5.88 -0.14
N PHE A 103 -3.24 -5.02 0.88
CA PHE A 103 -2.76 -5.43 2.19
C PHE A 103 -3.69 -6.48 2.80
N GLU A 104 -4.99 -6.23 2.79
CA GLU A 104 -6.00 -7.15 3.33
C GLU A 104 -6.00 -8.49 2.58
N GLN A 105 -5.81 -8.47 1.25
CA GLN A 105 -5.64 -9.69 0.46
C GLN A 105 -4.38 -10.48 0.87
N ALA A 106 -3.27 -9.79 1.12
CA ALA A 106 -2.05 -10.42 1.56
C ALA A 106 -2.16 -10.99 2.99
N ASP A 107 -2.80 -10.26 3.90
CA ASP A 107 -2.96 -10.64 5.32
C ASP A 107 -3.98 -11.76 5.52
N ALA A 108 -4.98 -11.87 4.62
CA ALA A 108 -5.89 -13.00 4.56
C ALA A 108 -5.17 -14.34 4.29
N CYS A 109 -3.91 -14.31 3.82
CA CYS A 109 -3.08 -15.49 3.72
C CYS A 109 -2.57 -15.91 5.10
N ASP A 110 -3.34 -16.76 5.79
CA ASP A 110 -2.95 -17.29 7.09
C ASP A 110 -1.68 -18.17 6.97
N LEU A 111 -0.53 -17.59 7.28
CA LEU A 111 0.76 -18.28 7.29
C LEU A 111 0.81 -19.43 8.31
N SER A 112 -0.02 -19.39 9.35
CA SER A 112 -0.10 -20.46 10.36
C SER A 112 -0.88 -21.68 9.87
N SER A 113 -1.64 -21.53 8.78
CA SER A 113 -2.36 -22.62 8.13
C SER A 113 -1.47 -23.54 7.29
N VAL A 114 -0.21 -23.16 7.02
CA VAL A 114 0.74 -23.99 6.26
C VAL A 114 1.11 -25.23 7.08
N PRO A 115 0.75 -26.45 6.61
CA PRO A 115 1.01 -27.66 7.37
C PRO A 115 2.51 -27.92 7.55
N LYS A 116 2.93 -28.30 8.77
CA LYS A 116 4.33 -28.67 9.04
C LYS A 116 4.84 -29.84 8.19
N SER A 117 3.94 -30.67 7.66
CA SER A 117 4.27 -31.81 6.80
C SER A 117 4.83 -31.41 5.44
N ILE A 118 4.59 -30.17 4.99
CA ILE A 118 5.10 -29.63 3.72
C ILE A 118 6.19 -28.56 3.94
N LEU A 119 6.60 -28.34 5.19
CA LEU A 119 7.71 -27.45 5.51
C LEU A 119 9.01 -28.25 5.57
N GLU A 120 10.06 -27.73 4.95
CA GLU A 120 11.43 -28.19 5.19
C GLU A 120 11.76 -28.06 6.69
N ALA A 121 12.32 -29.14 7.24
CA ALA A 121 12.66 -29.29 8.67
C ALA A 121 13.77 -28.34 9.11
#